data_AF-A0A3M2DMR7-F1
#
_entry.id   AF-A0A3M2DMR7-F1
#
_cell.length_a   1.000
_cell.length_b   1.000
_cell.length_c   1.000
_cell.angle_alpha   90.00
_cell.angle_beta   90.00
_cell.angle_gamma   90.00
#
_symmetry.space_group_name_H-M   'P 1'
#
loop_
_entity.id
_entity.type
_entity.pdbx_description
1 polymer ?
#
loop_
_entity_poly.entity_id
_entity_poly.type
_entity_poly.pdbx_seq_one_letter_code
_entity_poly.pdbx_strand_id
1 'polypeptide(L)'
;MESIFDSETEGIGSDIEAYCPSPRCKADTNHTVISKYEDEIRRVQCVVCGDVHNYRKPRGEAYDDVVEPPPRKFKRKPTWEAFMATKTDKDLESCRPYSIRDSYVEGDLVAHPKFHIGFVSELLPDNKVEITFRDERRILVHNRADLAPRMPAVAEMPVPRQEKKRRRKKAQPEAAATSAAALDLEEKTAMAEQAARLKLMSEREKLALKLKQERERAKREREAERLRKEQEREAERLRKEQEREAERLRKEQEREKLRLQKEREREKLRKQKEREREKLRKQKEREREKLRKQKERER
;
A
#
# COMPACT_ATOMS: atom_id res chain seq x y z
N MET A 1 9.81 12.56 -46.07
CA MET A 1 11.00 11.70 -45.96
C MET A 1 11.20 11.44 -44.48
N GLU A 2 11.05 10.20 -44.07
CA GLU A 2 10.84 9.78 -42.69
C GLU A 2 11.93 10.19 -41.69
N SER A 3 11.43 10.48 -40.48
CA SER A 3 12.09 10.40 -39.18
C SER A 3 12.63 8.98 -38.95
N ILE A 4 13.83 8.70 -39.47
CA ILE A 4 14.53 7.40 -39.36
C ILE A 4 15.66 7.40 -38.30
N PHE A 5 15.87 8.50 -37.57
CA PHE A 5 17.03 8.67 -36.69
C PHE A 5 16.74 8.65 -35.17
N ASP A 6 15.52 8.30 -34.74
CA ASP A 6 15.17 8.25 -33.31
C ASP A 6 14.87 6.82 -32.80
N SER A 7 15.20 5.78 -33.58
CA SER A 7 14.98 4.38 -33.22
C SER A 7 16.26 3.53 -33.20
N GLU A 8 17.40 4.17 -32.92
CA GLU A 8 18.68 3.48 -32.69
C GLU A 8 18.99 3.33 -31.18
N THR A 9 17.97 3.41 -30.33
CA THR A 9 18.13 3.22 -28.89
C THR A 9 18.31 1.75 -28.54
N GLU A 10 19.53 1.44 -28.08
CA GLU A 10 19.91 0.28 -27.26
C GLU A 10 20.08 -1.07 -28.00
N GLY A 11 20.87 -1.05 -29.07
CA GLY A 11 21.55 -2.24 -29.60
C GLY A 11 22.56 -2.86 -28.62
N ILE A 12 22.86 -4.15 -28.74
CA ILE A 12 23.99 -4.78 -28.03
C ILE A 12 25.26 -4.03 -28.46
N GLY A 13 26.02 -3.50 -27.51
CA GLY A 13 27.18 -2.63 -27.77
C GLY A 13 26.93 -1.12 -27.64
N SER A 14 25.69 -0.69 -27.35
CA SER A 14 25.41 0.69 -26.92
C SER A 14 25.96 0.96 -25.52
N ASP A 15 26.36 2.21 -25.27
CA ASP A 15 26.71 2.72 -23.96
C ASP A 15 25.48 3.22 -23.19
N ILE A 16 25.37 2.82 -21.92
CA ILE A 16 24.33 3.23 -20.99
C ILE A 16 24.94 3.66 -19.66
N GLU A 17 24.36 4.64 -19.00
CA GLU A 17 24.76 5.05 -17.65
C GLU A 17 24.23 4.04 -16.62
N ALA A 18 25.12 3.43 -15.83
CA ALA A 18 24.75 2.48 -14.79
C ALA A 18 25.66 2.62 -13.57
N TYR A 19 25.18 2.16 -12.40
CA TYR A 19 25.99 2.13 -11.19
C TYR A 19 26.94 0.92 -11.20
N CYS A 20 28.24 1.18 -11.15
CA CYS A 20 29.23 0.12 -11.06
C CYS A 20 29.43 -0.32 -9.58
N PRO A 21 29.21 -1.60 -9.22
CA PRO A 21 29.48 -2.12 -7.88
C PRO A 21 30.96 -2.39 -7.63
N SER A 22 31.83 -2.28 -8.64
CA SER A 22 33.26 -2.53 -8.51
C SER A 22 33.88 -1.56 -7.49
N PRO A 23 34.77 -2.03 -6.60
CA PRO A 23 35.42 -1.18 -5.60
C PRO A 23 36.28 -0.07 -6.20
N ARG A 24 36.62 -0.16 -7.49
CA ARG A 24 37.40 0.86 -8.21
C ARG A 24 36.57 2.05 -8.66
N CYS A 25 35.29 1.85 -9.00
CA CYS A 25 34.44 2.90 -9.55
C CYS A 25 33.39 3.37 -8.55
N LYS A 26 32.65 2.43 -7.93
CA LYS A 26 31.58 2.66 -6.93
C LYS A 26 30.70 3.90 -7.20
N ALA A 27 30.50 4.22 -8.47
CA ALA A 27 29.88 5.43 -8.97
C ALA A 27 29.14 5.12 -10.28
N ASP A 28 28.29 6.05 -10.69
CA ASP A 28 27.58 6.00 -11.97
C ASP A 28 28.60 6.29 -13.09
N THR A 29 28.82 5.31 -13.95
CA THR A 29 29.78 5.38 -15.07
C THR A 29 29.13 4.82 -16.33
N ASN A 30 29.75 5.06 -17.49
CA ASN A 30 29.26 4.52 -18.74
C ASN A 30 29.60 3.03 -18.84
N HIS A 31 28.61 2.21 -19.15
CA HIS A 31 28.75 0.76 -19.33
C HIS A 31 28.25 0.34 -20.72
N THR A 32 28.96 -0.58 -21.37
CA THR A 32 28.54 -1.18 -22.63
C THR A 32 27.63 -2.38 -22.38
N VAL A 33 26.50 -2.45 -23.09
CA VAL A 33 25.52 -3.55 -22.97
C VAL A 33 26.02 -4.81 -23.69
N ILE A 34 26.29 -5.89 -22.94
CA ILE A 34 26.71 -7.19 -23.51
C ILE A 34 25.52 -8.08 -23.83
N SER A 35 24.50 -8.10 -22.96
CA SER A 35 23.35 -8.99 -23.12
C SER A 35 22.05 -8.27 -22.79
N LYS A 36 21.28 -7.99 -23.83
CA LYS A 36 19.87 -7.62 -23.75
C LYS A 36 18.99 -8.82 -24.08
N TYR A 37 17.86 -8.97 -23.40
CA TYR A 37 16.83 -9.95 -23.75
C TYR A 37 15.52 -9.21 -23.94
N GLU A 38 14.95 -9.34 -25.15
CA GLU A 38 13.80 -8.57 -25.64
C GLU A 38 14.07 -7.06 -25.53
N ASP A 39 13.80 -6.42 -24.39
CA ASP A 39 14.05 -4.99 -24.14
C ASP A 39 14.66 -4.69 -22.75
N GLU A 40 15.05 -5.72 -21.99
CA GLU A 40 15.66 -5.55 -20.65
C GLU A 40 17.15 -5.87 -20.66
N ILE A 41 17.96 -4.91 -20.24
CA ILE A 41 19.41 -5.04 -20.10
C ILE A 41 19.73 -5.89 -18.88
N ARG A 42 20.32 -7.08 -19.08
CA ARG A 42 20.70 -7.97 -17.96
C ARG A 42 22.13 -7.73 -17.51
N ARG A 43 23.08 -7.67 -18.45
CA ARG A 43 24.52 -7.59 -18.16
C ARG A 43 25.18 -6.44 -18.91
N VAL A 44 25.98 -5.68 -18.18
CA VAL A 44 26.71 -4.51 -18.66
C VAL A 44 28.18 -4.60 -18.26
N GLN A 45 29.07 -4.04 -19.07
CA GLN A 45 30.50 -3.95 -18.81
C GLN A 45 30.90 -2.49 -18.57
N CYS A 46 31.49 -2.19 -17.42
CA CYS A 46 31.95 -0.83 -17.14
C CYS A 46 33.11 -0.46 -18.08
N VAL A 47 33.07 0.71 -18.71
CA VAL A 47 34.17 1.20 -19.56
C VAL A 47 35.43 1.52 -18.74
N VAL A 48 35.26 1.92 -17.48
CA VAL A 48 36.37 2.36 -16.60
C VAL A 48 37.09 1.19 -15.95
N CYS A 49 36.37 0.21 -15.39
CA CYS A 49 37.00 -0.95 -14.74
C CYS A 49 36.98 -2.23 -15.58
N GLY A 50 36.24 -2.29 -16.68
CA GLY A 50 36.11 -3.48 -17.52
C GLY A 50 35.31 -4.62 -16.90
N ASP A 51 34.81 -4.47 -15.67
CA ASP A 51 34.06 -5.51 -14.97
C ASP A 51 32.66 -5.69 -15.58
N VAL A 52 32.27 -6.95 -15.78
CA VAL A 52 30.93 -7.32 -16.24
C VAL A 52 30.05 -7.60 -15.03
N HIS A 53 28.99 -6.81 -14.85
CA HIS A 53 28.01 -6.99 -13.78
C HIS A 53 26.56 -6.82 -14.27
N ASN A 54 25.61 -7.13 -13.40
CA ASN A 54 24.20 -6.93 -13.72
C ASN A 54 23.87 -5.44 -13.73
N TYR A 55 22.96 -5.03 -14.62
CA TYR A 55 22.54 -3.63 -14.73
C TYR A 55 21.92 -3.14 -13.42
N ARG A 56 22.38 -1.98 -12.95
CA ARG A 56 21.85 -1.30 -11.78
C ARG A 56 21.62 0.15 -12.15
N LYS A 57 20.36 0.59 -12.04
CA LYS A 57 19.92 1.93 -12.44
C LYS A 57 20.81 3.02 -11.80
N PRO A 58 21.25 4.02 -12.57
CA PRO A 58 22.09 5.11 -12.07
C PRO A 58 21.34 5.92 -11.02
N ARG A 59 22.08 6.56 -10.10
CA ARG A 59 21.50 7.24 -8.93
C ARG A 59 20.90 8.62 -9.24
N GLY A 60 20.82 9.03 -10.50
CA GLY A 60 20.56 10.42 -10.89
C GLY A 60 19.34 10.70 -11.77
N GLU A 61 18.83 9.76 -12.56
CA GLU A 61 17.69 10.03 -13.45
C GLU A 61 16.36 9.63 -12.79
N ALA A 62 15.88 10.52 -11.93
CA ALA A 62 14.49 10.59 -11.50
C ALA A 62 13.91 11.90 -12.03
N TYR A 63 13.54 11.93 -13.31
CA TYR A 63 12.56 12.89 -13.79
C TYR A 63 11.20 12.52 -13.17
N ASP A 64 10.61 13.47 -12.47
CA ASP A 64 9.22 13.57 -12.01
C ASP A 64 8.34 12.31 -12.07
N ASP A 65 8.39 11.51 -11.02
CA ASP A 65 7.21 10.81 -10.53
C ASP A 65 7.35 10.73 -9.01
N VAL A 66 6.64 11.61 -8.30
CA VAL A 66 6.50 11.54 -6.84
C VAL A 66 5.62 10.33 -6.52
N VAL A 67 6.20 9.14 -6.67
CA VAL A 67 5.70 7.91 -6.08
C VAL A 67 6.23 7.89 -4.65
N GLU A 68 5.37 8.35 -3.74
CA GLU A 68 5.54 8.15 -2.31
C GLU A 68 5.89 6.68 -2.03
N PRO A 69 7.07 6.37 -1.45
CA PRO A 69 7.47 5.00 -1.26
C PRO A 69 6.47 4.31 -0.32
N PRO A 70 5.98 3.09 -0.65
CA PRO A 70 5.04 2.40 0.21
C PRO A 70 5.67 2.22 1.60
N PRO A 71 4.96 2.54 2.70
CA PRO A 71 5.52 2.47 4.03
C PRO A 71 5.91 1.02 4.30
N ARG A 72 7.23 0.78 4.41
CA ARG A 72 7.74 -0.48 4.92
C ARG A 72 7.12 -0.66 6.29
N LYS A 73 6.31 -1.70 6.46
CA LYS A 73 5.68 -2.05 7.73
C LYS A 73 6.75 -2.47 8.73
N PHE A 74 7.47 -1.51 9.30
CA PHE A 74 8.03 -1.68 10.62
C PHE A 74 6.84 -1.91 11.55
N LYS A 75 6.74 -3.12 12.11
CA LYS A 75 5.77 -3.39 13.17
C LYS A 75 6.03 -2.33 14.25
N ARG A 76 5.11 -1.38 14.40
CA ARG A 76 5.21 -0.32 15.40
C ARG A 76 5.33 -1.05 16.74
N LYS A 77 6.52 -0.98 17.36
CA LYS A 77 6.74 -1.54 18.69
C LYS A 77 5.66 -0.96 19.62
N PRO A 78 4.93 -1.78 20.40
CA PRO A 78 3.74 -1.35 21.13
C PRO A 78 4.01 -0.13 22.02
N THR A 79 3.13 0.86 21.93
CA THR A 79 3.14 2.05 22.80
C THR A 79 2.76 1.64 24.22
N TRP A 80 3.32 2.33 25.23
CA TRP A 80 3.16 1.98 26.65
C TRP A 80 1.71 1.76 27.08
N GLU A 81 0.80 2.62 26.63
CA GLU A 81 -0.62 2.53 26.95
C GLU A 81 -1.30 1.28 26.37
N ALA A 82 -0.92 0.86 25.16
CA ALA A 82 -1.46 -0.35 24.52
C ALA A 82 -1.01 -1.63 25.22
N PHE A 83 0.18 -1.60 25.84
CA PHE A 83 0.73 -2.74 26.58
C PHE A 83 0.17 -2.83 28.01
N MET A 84 -0.08 -1.69 28.66
CA MET A 84 -0.76 -1.66 29.97
C MET A 84 -2.24 -2.06 29.86
N ALA A 85 -2.93 -1.67 28.79
CA ALA A 85 -4.33 -2.06 28.56
C ALA A 85 -4.53 -3.57 28.30
N THR A 86 -3.46 -4.28 27.91
CA THR A 86 -3.50 -5.73 27.65
C THR A 86 -3.09 -6.57 28.85
N LYS A 87 -2.63 -5.94 29.95
CA LYS A 87 -2.16 -6.64 31.15
C LYS A 87 -3.12 -6.43 32.32
N THR A 88 -3.24 -7.46 33.14
CA THR A 88 -4.21 -7.55 34.24
C THR A 88 -3.57 -7.13 35.56
N ASP A 89 -4.37 -6.76 36.57
CA ASP A 89 -3.87 -6.32 37.90
C ASP A 89 -2.87 -7.28 38.57
N LYS A 90 -2.86 -8.55 38.18
CA LYS A 90 -1.91 -9.58 38.63
C LYS A 90 -0.48 -9.36 38.13
N ASP A 91 -0.30 -8.70 37.00
CA ASP A 91 1.01 -8.37 36.45
C ASP A 91 1.61 -7.17 37.19
N LEU A 92 0.77 -6.21 37.59
CA LEU A 92 1.18 -5.06 38.44
C LEU A 92 1.67 -5.52 39.82
N GLU A 93 1.14 -6.60 40.36
CA GLU A 93 1.59 -7.19 41.63
C GLU A 93 2.92 -7.96 41.51
N SER A 94 3.34 -8.29 40.28
CA SER A 94 4.64 -8.90 39.98
C SER A 94 5.72 -7.88 39.59
N CYS A 95 5.56 -6.59 39.92
CA CYS A 95 6.56 -5.56 39.66
C CYS A 95 7.84 -5.82 40.47
N ARG A 96 8.96 -6.04 39.79
CA ARG A 96 10.28 -6.16 40.45
C ARG A 96 10.94 -4.78 40.59
N PRO A 97 11.56 -4.45 41.73
CA PRO A 97 12.35 -3.23 41.83
C PRO A 97 13.55 -3.30 40.87
N TYR A 98 13.86 -2.19 40.20
CA TYR A 98 15.03 -2.12 39.32
C TYR A 98 16.32 -2.30 40.11
N SER A 99 17.12 -3.30 39.75
CA SER A 99 18.43 -3.58 40.30
C SER A 99 19.38 -3.89 39.16
N ILE A 100 20.54 -3.24 39.18
CA ILE A 100 21.60 -3.42 38.17
C ILE A 100 22.17 -4.85 38.18
N ARG A 101 21.97 -5.57 39.29
CA ARG A 101 22.45 -6.94 39.51
C ARG A 101 21.53 -8.00 38.91
N ASP A 102 20.25 -7.68 38.71
CA ASP A 102 19.26 -8.67 38.27
C ASP A 102 19.26 -8.83 36.74
N SER A 103 18.89 -10.03 36.28
CA SER A 103 18.63 -10.32 34.88
C SER A 103 17.14 -10.19 34.58
N TYR A 104 16.79 -9.49 33.51
CA TYR A 104 15.40 -9.31 33.08
C TYR A 104 15.09 -10.11 31.82
N VAL A 105 13.82 -10.50 31.65
CA VAL A 105 13.31 -11.17 30.45
C VAL A 105 12.28 -10.26 29.75
N GLU A 106 12.11 -10.43 28.45
CA GLU A 106 11.12 -9.70 27.66
C GLU A 106 9.70 -9.89 28.23
N GLY A 107 9.00 -8.77 28.45
CA GLY A 107 7.67 -8.77 29.06
C GLY A 107 7.62 -8.68 30.58
N ASP A 108 8.77 -8.61 31.27
CA ASP A 108 8.81 -8.34 32.72
C ASP A 108 8.44 -6.90 33.05
N LEU A 109 7.80 -6.70 34.21
CA LEU A 109 7.48 -5.39 34.78
C LEU A 109 8.53 -4.96 35.80
N VAL A 110 9.09 -3.78 35.59
CA VAL A 110 10.19 -3.22 36.37
C VAL A 110 9.77 -1.88 36.96
N ALA A 111 9.90 -1.73 38.27
CA ALA A 111 9.66 -0.49 38.99
C ALA A 111 10.99 0.23 39.23
N HIS A 112 11.22 1.35 38.54
CA HIS A 112 12.40 2.19 38.75
C HIS A 112 12.05 3.38 39.67
N PRO A 113 12.85 3.69 40.71
CA PRO A 113 12.55 4.77 41.66
C PRO A 113 12.32 6.15 41.03
N LYS A 114 13.02 6.44 39.91
CA LYS A 114 12.92 7.71 39.17
C LYS A 114 11.91 7.69 38.01
N PHE A 115 11.61 6.53 37.44
CA PHE A 115 10.88 6.41 36.17
C PHE A 115 9.58 5.60 36.30
N HIS A 116 9.21 5.25 37.54
CA HIS A 116 8.02 4.47 37.88
C HIS A 116 7.99 3.11 37.17
N ILE A 117 6.78 2.57 36.94
CA ILE A 117 6.56 1.22 36.39
C ILE A 117 6.77 1.26 34.87
N GLY A 118 7.66 0.40 34.37
CA GLY A 118 7.89 0.16 32.96
C GLY A 118 7.90 -1.33 32.65
N PHE A 119 7.78 -1.68 31.37
CA PHE A 119 7.92 -3.07 30.92
C PHE A 119 9.13 -3.21 29.99
N VAL A 120 9.75 -4.38 30.02
CA VAL A 120 10.87 -4.73 29.15
C VAL A 120 10.36 -5.02 27.74
N SER A 121 10.76 -4.18 26.77
CA SER A 121 10.34 -4.32 25.37
C SER A 121 11.24 -5.22 24.56
N GLU A 122 12.56 -5.17 24.78
CA GLU A 122 13.56 -5.91 24.00
C GLU A 122 14.86 -6.01 24.79
N LEU A 123 15.54 -7.15 24.67
CA LEU A 123 16.89 -7.34 25.23
C LEU A 123 17.94 -7.00 24.17
N LEU A 124 18.82 -6.04 24.46
CA LEU A 124 19.92 -5.67 23.58
C LEU A 124 21.16 -6.53 23.87
N PRO A 125 21.94 -6.89 22.83
CA PRO A 125 23.12 -7.73 22.98
C PRO A 125 24.32 -6.90 23.51
N ASP A 126 24.34 -6.64 24.82
CA ASP A 126 25.47 -6.01 25.56
C ASP A 126 25.14 -5.79 27.06
N ASN A 127 24.32 -6.68 27.66
CA ASN A 127 23.79 -6.51 29.02
C ASN A 127 22.98 -5.20 29.18
N LYS A 128 22.36 -4.72 28.09
CA LYS A 128 21.42 -3.60 28.10
C LYS A 128 20.02 -4.07 27.76
N VAL A 129 19.04 -3.43 28.36
CA VAL A 129 17.62 -3.72 28.18
C VAL A 129 16.89 -2.45 27.79
N GLU A 130 16.04 -2.54 26.77
CA GLU A 130 15.14 -1.45 26.39
C GLU A 130 13.86 -1.56 27.22
N ILE A 131 13.69 -0.64 28.19
CA ILE A 131 12.49 -0.56 29.02
C ILE A 131 11.63 0.58 28.51
N THR A 132 10.35 0.28 28.23
CA THR A 132 9.36 1.29 27.87
C THR A 132 8.68 1.77 29.15
N PHE A 133 8.93 3.02 29.55
CA PHE A 133 8.23 3.69 30.65
C PHE A 133 7.04 4.50 30.11
N ARG A 134 6.24 5.05 31.03
CA ARG A 134 5.13 5.95 30.70
C ARG A 134 5.58 7.16 29.87
N ASP A 135 6.73 7.70 30.23
CA ASP A 135 7.23 8.94 29.64
C ASP A 135 8.03 8.66 28.36
N GLU A 136 8.93 7.66 28.39
CA GLU A 136 9.83 7.38 27.27
C GLU A 136 10.47 5.99 27.34
N ARG A 137 10.97 5.52 26.20
CA ARG A 137 11.81 4.31 26.12
C ARG A 137 13.24 4.65 26.52
N ARG A 138 13.78 3.89 27.48
CA ARG A 138 15.14 4.10 27.98
C ARG A 138 15.89 2.78 27.95
N ILE A 139 17.15 2.85 27.54
CA ILE A 139 18.08 1.74 27.58
C ILE A 139 18.74 1.74 28.96
N LEU A 140 18.52 0.68 29.73
CA LEU A 140 19.04 0.48 31.07
C LEU A 140 20.00 -0.71 31.07
N VAL A 141 20.92 -0.75 32.03
CA VAL A 141 21.89 -1.83 32.14
C VAL A 141 21.33 -2.89 33.09
N HIS A 142 21.36 -4.15 32.68
CA HIS A 142 21.02 -5.28 33.53
C HIS A 142 22.23 -6.22 33.65
N ASN A 143 22.19 -7.17 34.58
CA ASN A 143 23.21 -8.22 34.66
C ASN A 143 24.68 -7.72 34.75
N ARG A 144 24.95 -6.62 35.48
CA ARG A 144 26.33 -6.18 35.76
C ARG A 144 26.80 -6.72 37.11
N ALA A 145 27.10 -8.02 37.15
CA ALA A 145 27.58 -8.71 38.34
C ALA A 145 28.93 -8.15 38.86
N ASP A 146 29.74 -7.53 38.00
CA ASP A 146 31.08 -7.02 38.35
C ASP A 146 31.08 -5.80 39.29
N LEU A 147 29.94 -5.10 39.45
CA LEU A 147 29.78 -4.02 40.43
C LEU A 147 29.18 -4.48 41.77
N ALA A 148 28.84 -5.76 41.90
CA ALA A 148 28.25 -6.32 43.11
C ALA A 148 29.07 -6.12 44.40
N PRO A 149 30.42 -6.11 44.39
CA PRO A 149 31.19 -6.01 45.64
C PRO A 149 31.22 -4.62 46.32
N ARG A 150 30.80 -3.53 45.64
CA ARG A 150 31.07 -2.14 46.12
C ARG A 150 29.83 -1.36 46.59
N MET A 151 28.69 -2.02 46.84
CA MET A 151 27.49 -1.35 47.39
C MET A 151 26.82 -2.18 48.51
N PRO A 152 26.38 -1.54 49.61
CA PRO A 152 25.80 -2.23 50.75
C PRO A 152 24.51 -2.95 50.37
N ALA A 153 24.38 -4.19 50.85
CA ALA A 153 23.23 -5.05 50.62
C ALA A 153 22.02 -4.57 51.46
N VAL A 154 21.06 -3.89 50.85
CA VAL A 154 19.70 -3.80 51.38
C VAL A 154 18.70 -3.88 50.24
N ALA A 155 18.27 -5.12 49.97
CA ALA A 155 16.90 -5.52 49.64
C ALA A 155 16.96 -7.04 49.44
N GLU A 156 16.42 -7.78 50.41
CA GLU A 156 16.25 -9.22 50.29
C GLU A 156 15.50 -9.54 49.00
N MET A 157 16.10 -10.44 48.22
CA MET A 157 15.50 -11.02 47.03
C MET A 157 14.13 -11.63 47.39
N PRO A 158 13.02 -11.27 46.73
CA PRO A 158 11.91 -12.20 46.67
C PRO A 158 12.37 -13.40 45.86
N VAL A 159 12.36 -14.56 46.54
CA VAL A 159 12.79 -15.87 46.06
C VAL A 159 12.36 -16.10 44.59
N PRO A 160 13.24 -16.55 43.69
CA PRO A 160 12.81 -17.13 42.42
C PRO A 160 11.73 -18.16 42.71
N ARG A 161 10.67 -18.18 41.91
CA ARG A 161 9.51 -19.07 42.02
C ARG A 161 9.96 -20.54 42.07
N GLN A 162 10.36 -20.99 43.26
CA GLN A 162 10.49 -22.40 43.60
C GLN A 162 9.05 -22.93 43.63
N GLU A 163 8.78 -23.91 42.77
CA GLU A 163 7.62 -24.78 42.91
C GLU A 163 7.46 -25.13 44.38
N LYS A 164 6.41 -24.59 45.02
CA LYS A 164 6.02 -24.96 46.37
C LYS A 164 5.59 -26.43 46.34
N LYS A 165 6.55 -27.34 46.46
CA LYS A 165 6.39 -28.59 47.22
C LYS A 165 6.02 -28.16 48.63
N ARG A 166 4.72 -27.98 48.88
CA ARG A 166 4.17 -27.85 50.22
C ARG A 166 4.48 -29.15 50.96
N ARG A 167 5.54 -29.15 51.77
CA ARG A 167 5.72 -30.13 52.83
C ARG A 167 4.53 -29.96 53.79
N ARG A 168 3.52 -30.82 53.62
CA ARG A 168 2.48 -31.04 54.64
C ARG A 168 3.16 -31.53 55.91
N LYS A 169 2.81 -30.91 57.05
CA LYS A 169 3.14 -31.43 58.38
C LYS A 169 2.60 -32.87 58.48
N LYS A 170 3.46 -33.77 58.93
CA LYS A 170 3.15 -35.18 59.23
C LYS A 170 2.24 -35.19 60.47
N ALA A 171 0.94 -35.33 60.26
CA ALA A 171 0.00 -35.81 61.27
C ALA A 171 -0.17 -37.32 61.04
N GLN A 172 -0.19 -38.09 62.13
CA GLN A 172 -0.26 -39.55 62.13
C GLN A 172 -1.60 -40.04 61.57
N PRO A 173 -1.65 -41.19 60.89
CA PRO A 173 -2.90 -41.76 60.39
C PRO A 173 -3.53 -42.66 61.45
N GLU A 174 -4.74 -42.32 61.88
CA GLU A 174 -5.64 -43.28 62.51
C GLU A 174 -6.94 -43.35 61.70
N ALA A 175 -7.39 -44.60 61.55
CA ALA A 175 -8.70 -45.06 61.11
C ALA A 175 -9.06 -44.95 59.61
N ALA A 176 -9.14 -46.14 59.03
CA ALA A 176 -9.73 -46.49 57.75
C ALA A 176 -11.14 -45.90 57.53
N ALA A 177 -11.33 -45.31 56.33
CA ALA A 177 -12.64 -45.17 55.68
C ALA A 177 -12.46 -45.32 54.16
N THR A 178 -12.81 -46.51 53.67
CA THR A 178 -13.29 -46.90 52.33
C THR A 178 -12.56 -46.38 51.07
N SER A 179 -11.79 -47.29 50.45
CA SER A 179 -11.14 -47.17 49.12
C SER A 179 -12.06 -46.98 47.92
N ALA A 180 -13.38 -47.07 48.10
CA ALA A 180 -14.38 -46.85 47.04
C ALA A 180 -14.58 -45.34 46.75
N ALA A 181 -14.62 -44.49 47.78
CA ALA A 181 -14.94 -43.06 47.61
C ALA A 181 -13.82 -42.23 46.95
N ALA A 182 -12.58 -42.72 46.97
CA ALA A 182 -11.44 -42.08 46.31
C ALA A 182 -11.44 -42.31 44.79
N LEU A 183 -11.81 -43.52 44.35
CA LEU A 183 -11.92 -43.86 42.91
C LEU A 183 -13.09 -43.11 42.24
N ASP A 184 -14.22 -42.95 42.94
CA ASP A 184 -15.36 -42.15 42.48
C ASP A 184 -15.02 -40.65 42.32
N LEU A 185 -14.07 -40.13 43.09
CA LEU A 185 -13.64 -38.73 43.01
C LEU A 185 -12.67 -38.52 41.83
N GLU A 186 -11.75 -39.45 41.62
CA GLU A 186 -10.83 -39.45 40.48
C GLU A 186 -11.57 -39.58 39.14
N GLU A 187 -12.56 -40.46 39.04
CA GLU A 187 -13.38 -40.63 37.84
C GLU A 187 -14.21 -39.37 37.52
N LYS A 188 -14.77 -38.71 38.56
CA LYS A 188 -15.47 -37.42 38.39
C LYS A 188 -14.53 -36.30 37.93
N THR A 189 -13.28 -36.26 38.43
CA THR A 189 -12.29 -35.28 37.96
C THR A 189 -11.85 -35.56 36.52
N ALA A 190 -11.65 -36.83 36.14
CA ALA A 190 -11.34 -37.22 34.77
C ALA A 190 -12.49 -36.89 33.80
N MET A 191 -13.74 -37.11 34.21
CA MET A 191 -14.92 -36.75 33.43
C MET A 191 -15.07 -35.24 33.28
N ALA A 192 -14.77 -34.47 34.34
CA ALA A 192 -14.74 -33.00 34.28
C ALA A 192 -13.63 -32.47 33.35
N GLU A 193 -12.44 -33.09 33.36
CA GLU A 193 -11.35 -32.76 32.44
C GLU A 193 -11.67 -33.13 30.98
N GLN A 194 -12.30 -34.29 30.74
CA GLN A 194 -12.76 -34.70 29.42
C GLN A 194 -13.85 -33.75 28.88
N ALA A 195 -14.80 -33.35 29.73
CA ALA A 195 -15.81 -32.35 29.39
C ALA A 195 -15.19 -30.97 29.11
N ALA A 196 -14.17 -30.55 29.87
CA ALA A 196 -13.43 -29.32 29.62
C ALA A 196 -12.67 -29.36 28.29
N ARG A 197 -12.06 -30.50 27.94
CA ARG A 197 -11.39 -30.70 26.64
C ARG A 197 -12.36 -30.65 25.46
N LEU A 198 -13.53 -31.29 25.56
CA LEU A 198 -14.56 -31.25 24.52
C LEU A 198 -15.11 -29.83 24.31
N LYS A 199 -15.31 -29.05 25.39
CA LYS A 199 -15.69 -27.63 25.29
C LYS A 199 -14.63 -26.80 24.57
N LEU A 200 -13.35 -26.97 24.93
CA LEU A 200 -12.22 -26.31 24.27
C LEU A 200 -12.12 -26.69 22.77
N MET A 201 -12.37 -27.95 22.41
CA MET A 201 -12.39 -28.39 21.01
C MET A 201 -13.56 -27.78 20.24
N SER A 202 -14.77 -27.76 20.82
CA SER A 202 -15.95 -27.10 20.21
C SER A 202 -15.75 -25.60 20.04
N GLU A 203 -15.12 -24.92 21.00
CA GLU A 203 -14.78 -23.50 20.89
C GLU A 203 -13.74 -23.24 19.79
N ARG A 204 -12.72 -24.09 19.68
CA ARG A 204 -11.72 -24.03 18.60
C ARG A 204 -12.35 -24.25 17.22
N GLU A 205 -13.27 -25.21 17.08
CA GLU A 205 -14.00 -25.44 15.84
C GLU A 205 -14.90 -24.27 15.45
N LYS A 206 -15.60 -23.66 16.42
CA LYS A 206 -16.39 -22.44 16.21
C LYS A 206 -15.53 -21.27 15.77
N LEU A 207 -14.36 -21.08 16.40
CA LEU A 207 -13.40 -20.05 15.99
C LEU A 207 -12.86 -20.31 14.58
N ALA A 208 -12.55 -21.57 14.24
CA ALA A 208 -12.10 -21.94 12.90
C ALA A 208 -13.19 -21.70 11.84
N LEU A 209 -14.46 -21.97 12.15
CA LEU A 209 -15.59 -21.68 11.25
C LEU A 209 -15.77 -20.18 11.04
N LYS A 210 -15.69 -19.37 12.11
CA LYS A 210 -15.76 -17.91 12.03
C LYS A 210 -14.63 -17.35 11.16
N LEU A 211 -13.38 -17.79 11.36
CA LEU A 211 -12.24 -17.35 10.55
C LEU A 211 -12.40 -17.74 9.07
N LYS A 212 -12.93 -18.94 8.78
CA LYS A 212 -13.25 -19.36 7.40
C LYS A 212 -14.32 -18.45 6.78
N GLN A 213 -15.39 -18.13 7.51
CA GLN A 213 -16.44 -17.23 7.04
C GLN A 213 -15.92 -15.81 6.79
N GLU A 214 -15.08 -15.26 7.67
CA GLU A 214 -14.44 -13.97 7.48
C GLU A 214 -13.52 -13.96 6.24
N ARG A 215 -12.73 -15.03 6.04
CA ARG A 215 -11.89 -15.17 4.85
C ARG A 215 -12.71 -15.23 3.56
N GLU A 216 -13.84 -15.95 3.56
CA GLU A 216 -14.75 -16.01 2.39
C GLU A 216 -15.45 -14.67 2.14
N ARG A 217 -15.87 -13.96 3.20
CA ARG A 217 -16.41 -12.59 3.09
C ARG A 217 -15.38 -11.63 2.52
N ALA A 218 -14.14 -11.67 3.02
CA ALA A 218 -13.05 -10.84 2.52
C ALA A 218 -12.69 -11.16 1.05
N LYS A 219 -12.79 -12.42 0.61
CA LYS A 219 -12.63 -12.78 -0.80
C LYS A 219 -13.76 -12.19 -1.66
N ARG A 220 -15.01 -12.36 -1.23
CA ARG A 220 -16.19 -11.82 -1.94
C ARG A 220 -16.16 -10.30 -2.03
N GLU A 221 -15.71 -9.62 -0.98
CA GLU A 221 -15.55 -8.16 -0.97
C GLU A 221 -14.47 -7.72 -1.97
N ARG A 222 -13.31 -8.39 -2.00
CA ARG A 222 -12.26 -8.11 -2.99
C ARG A 222 -12.71 -8.39 -4.42
N GLU A 223 -13.48 -9.44 -4.64
CA GLU A 223 -14.06 -9.78 -5.95
C GLU A 223 -15.10 -8.74 -6.38
N ALA A 224 -15.98 -8.32 -5.46
CA ALA A 224 -16.95 -7.26 -5.71
C ALA A 224 -16.26 -5.92 -5.99
N GLU A 225 -15.17 -5.58 -5.30
CA GLU A 225 -14.39 -4.37 -5.57
C GLU A 225 -13.75 -4.42 -6.97
N ARG A 226 -13.22 -5.57 -7.38
CA ARG A 226 -12.68 -5.76 -8.74
C ARG A 226 -13.77 -5.57 -9.79
N LEU A 227 -14.93 -6.19 -9.62
CA LEU A 227 -16.06 -6.07 -10.53
C LEU A 227 -16.56 -4.63 -10.61
N ARG A 228 -16.62 -3.90 -9.49
CA ARG A 228 -17.00 -2.48 -9.47
C ARG A 228 -16.00 -1.62 -10.26
N LYS A 229 -14.70 -1.84 -10.07
CA LYS A 229 -13.65 -1.12 -10.83
C LYS A 229 -13.71 -1.45 -12.32
N GLU A 230 -14.04 -2.67 -12.69
CA GLU A 230 -14.21 -3.08 -14.08
C GLU A 230 -15.45 -2.41 -14.71
N GLN A 231 -16.59 -2.42 -14.01
CA GLN A 231 -17.82 -1.74 -14.44
C GLN A 231 -17.62 -0.22 -14.55
N GLU A 232 -16.87 0.40 -13.65
CA GLU A 232 -16.56 1.83 -13.72
C GLU A 232 -15.70 2.15 -14.96
N ARG A 233 -14.67 1.33 -15.24
CA ARG A 233 -13.84 1.47 -16.45
C ARG A 233 -14.64 1.25 -17.73
N GLU A 234 -15.55 0.29 -17.74
CA GLU A 234 -16.44 0.02 -18.87
C GLU A 234 -17.41 1.17 -19.09
N ALA A 235 -18.03 1.68 -18.02
CA ALA A 235 -18.91 2.84 -18.08
C ALA A 235 -18.18 4.11 -18.55
N GLU A 236 -16.93 4.32 -18.14
CA GLU A 236 -16.10 5.43 -18.62
C GLU A 236 -15.80 5.31 -20.12
N ARG A 237 -15.47 4.10 -20.60
CA ARG A 237 -15.26 3.83 -22.03
C ARG A 237 -16.52 4.11 -22.83
N LEU A 238 -17.67 3.62 -22.38
CA LEU A 238 -18.96 3.85 -23.03
C LEU A 238 -19.32 5.33 -23.07
N ARG A 239 -19.08 6.07 -21.98
CA ARG A 239 -19.29 7.54 -21.95
C ARG A 239 -18.41 8.27 -22.97
N LYS A 240 -17.11 7.93 -23.04
CA LYS A 240 -16.19 8.51 -24.03
C LYS A 240 -16.60 8.18 -25.47
N GLU A 241 -17.11 6.98 -25.71
CA GLU A 241 -17.62 6.59 -27.02
C GLU A 241 -18.88 7.36 -27.41
N GLN A 242 -19.85 7.47 -26.49
CA GLN A 242 -21.06 8.27 -26.69
C GLN A 242 -20.76 9.75 -26.91
N GLU A 243 -19.78 10.32 -26.20
CA GLU A 243 -19.35 11.70 -26.40
C GLU A 243 -18.76 11.91 -27.80
N ARG A 244 -17.89 11.00 -28.25
CA ARG A 244 -17.31 11.02 -29.61
C ARG A 244 -18.39 10.87 -30.69
N GLU A 245 -19.36 9.99 -30.48
CA GLU A 245 -20.48 9.80 -31.40
C GLU A 245 -21.37 11.05 -31.45
N ALA A 246 -21.70 11.63 -30.29
CA ALA A 246 -22.46 12.87 -30.21
C ALA A 246 -21.73 14.05 -30.89
N GLU A 247 -20.41 14.14 -30.75
CA GLU A 247 -19.60 15.16 -31.43
C GLU A 247 -19.63 14.97 -32.96
N ARG A 248 -19.51 13.72 -33.44
CA ARG A 248 -19.63 13.40 -34.88
C ARG A 248 -21.00 13.81 -35.42
N LEU A 249 -22.06 13.45 -34.71
CA LEU A 249 -23.43 13.81 -35.11
C LEU A 249 -23.64 15.33 -35.12
N ARG A 250 -23.10 16.06 -34.13
CA ARG A 250 -23.15 17.53 -34.10
C ARG A 250 -22.44 18.15 -35.31
N LYS A 251 -21.23 17.68 -35.64
CA LYS A 251 -20.48 18.15 -36.81
C LYS A 251 -21.20 17.84 -38.12
N GLU A 252 -21.84 16.68 -38.23
CA GLU A 252 -22.65 16.30 -39.39
C GLU A 252 -23.87 17.20 -39.54
N GLN A 253 -24.63 17.42 -38.46
CA GLN A 253 -25.77 18.34 -38.44
C GLN A 253 -25.37 19.77 -38.78
N GLU A 254 -24.22 20.26 -38.30
CA GLU A 254 -23.71 21.59 -38.65
C GLU A 254 -23.34 21.68 -40.13
N ARG A 255 -22.68 20.66 -40.68
CA ARG A 255 -22.37 20.57 -42.12
C ARG A 255 -23.63 20.55 -42.97
N GLU A 256 -24.65 19.81 -42.56
CA GLU A 256 -25.94 19.76 -43.23
C GLU A 256 -26.66 21.11 -43.20
N LYS A 257 -26.72 21.75 -42.02
CA LYS A 257 -27.27 23.11 -41.87
C LYS A 257 -26.56 24.12 -42.77
N LEU A 258 -25.22 24.06 -42.84
CA LEU A 258 -24.43 24.93 -43.71
C LEU A 258 -24.71 24.65 -45.20
N ARG A 259 -24.85 23.38 -45.59
CA ARG A 259 -25.24 23.01 -46.96
C ARG A 259 -26.61 23.59 -47.32
N LEU A 260 -27.60 23.40 -46.45
CA LEU A 260 -28.95 23.92 -46.64
C LEU A 260 -28.96 25.47 -46.69
N GLN A 261 -28.14 26.13 -45.88
CA GLN A 261 -28.00 27.58 -45.92
C GLN A 261 -27.41 28.06 -47.26
N LYS A 262 -26.32 27.42 -47.72
CA LYS A 262 -25.71 27.74 -49.03
C LYS A 262 -26.67 27.50 -50.19
N GLU A 263 -27.50 26.46 -50.12
CA GLU A 263 -28.53 26.19 -51.11
C GLU A 263 -29.60 27.29 -51.13
N ARG A 264 -30.12 27.68 -49.96
CA ARG A 264 -31.07 28.79 -49.82
C ARG A 264 -30.49 30.12 -50.32
N GLU A 265 -29.23 30.41 -50.04
CA GLU A 265 -28.54 31.62 -50.54
C GLU A 265 -28.35 31.58 -52.06
N ARG A 266 -27.96 30.42 -52.62
CA ARG A 266 -27.88 30.23 -54.07
C ARG A 266 -29.23 30.43 -54.75
N GLU A 267 -30.31 29.93 -54.15
CA GLU A 267 -31.66 30.10 -54.68
C GLU A 267 -32.11 31.57 -54.64
N LYS A 268 -31.84 32.28 -53.53
CA LYS A 268 -32.08 33.73 -53.43
C LYS A 268 -31.32 34.51 -54.49
N LEU A 269 -30.04 34.20 -54.70
CA LEU A 269 -29.21 34.84 -55.72
C LEU A 269 -29.73 34.54 -57.13
N ARG A 270 -30.17 33.31 -57.41
CA ARG A 270 -30.81 32.95 -58.70
C ARG A 270 -32.06 33.79 -58.94
N LYS A 271 -32.96 33.89 -57.95
CA LYS A 271 -34.18 34.72 -58.01
C LYS A 271 -33.86 36.20 -58.19
N GLN A 272 -32.82 36.73 -57.55
CA GLN A 272 -32.38 38.12 -57.76
C GLN A 272 -31.88 38.35 -59.19
N LYS A 273 -31.00 37.49 -59.71
CA LYS A 273 -30.48 37.58 -61.09
C LYS A 273 -31.59 37.49 -62.14
N GLU A 274 -32.60 36.65 -61.89
CA GLU A 274 -33.77 36.54 -62.76
C GLU A 274 -34.58 37.85 -62.78
N ARG A 275 -34.87 38.42 -61.60
CA ARG A 275 -35.54 39.72 -61.48
C ARG A 275 -34.75 40.86 -62.14
N GLU A 276 -33.43 40.88 -61.99
CA GLU A 276 -32.57 41.87 -62.67
C GLU A 276 -32.56 41.70 -64.19
N ARG A 277 -32.48 40.46 -64.69
CA ARG A 277 -32.58 40.16 -66.12
C ARG A 277 -33.92 40.60 -66.69
N GLU A 278 -35.02 40.40 -65.96
CA GLU A 278 -36.35 40.84 -66.37
C GLU A 278 -36.45 42.37 -66.42
N LYS A 279 -35.93 43.08 -65.39
CA LYS A 279 -35.84 44.55 -65.38
C LYS A 279 -35.05 45.08 -66.56
N LEU A 280 -33.88 44.48 -66.85
CA LEU A 280 -33.04 44.88 -67.97
C LEU A 280 -33.73 44.62 -69.32
N ARG A 281 -34.46 43.50 -69.46
CA ARG A 281 -35.28 43.23 -70.66
C ARG A 281 -36.35 44.30 -70.85
N LYS A 282 -37.10 44.63 -69.80
CA LYS A 282 -38.12 45.70 -69.83
C LYS A 282 -37.52 47.08 -70.14
N GLN A 283 -36.33 47.40 -69.63
CA GLN A 283 -35.62 48.64 -69.96
C GLN A 283 -35.22 48.70 -71.44
N LYS A 284 -34.61 47.63 -71.97
CA LYS A 284 -34.23 47.54 -73.39
C LYS A 284 -35.43 47.64 -74.32
N GLU A 285 -36.55 47.05 -73.94
CA GLU A 285 -37.81 47.16 -74.69
C GLU A 285 -38.33 48.60 -74.71
N ARG A 286 -38.37 49.27 -73.55
CA ARG A 286 -38.73 50.70 -73.45
C ARG A 286 -37.79 51.60 -74.27
N GLU A 287 -36.48 51.37 -74.24
CA GLU A 287 -35.52 52.12 -75.07
C GLU A 287 -35.76 51.88 -76.56
N ARG A 288 -35.97 50.62 -76.98
CA ARG A 288 -36.30 50.29 -78.38
C ARG A 288 -37.57 50.99 -78.84
N GLU A 289 -38.60 51.05 -77.99
CA GLU A 289 -39.85 51.74 -78.29
C GLU A 289 -39.64 53.26 -78.44
N LYS A 290 -38.87 53.87 -77.51
CA LYS A 290 -38.50 55.30 -77.61
C LYS A 290 -37.75 55.60 -78.91
N LEU A 291 -36.76 54.77 -79.26
CA LEU A 291 -35.99 54.93 -80.49
C LEU A 291 -36.87 54.79 -81.74
N ARG A 292 -37.85 53.87 -81.74
CA ARG A 292 -38.84 53.75 -82.82
C ARG A 292 -39.67 55.02 -82.97
N LYS A 293 -40.22 55.54 -81.87
CA LYS A 293 -41.01 56.79 -81.86
C LYS A 293 -40.19 58.01 -82.31
N GLN A 294 -38.91 58.06 -81.96
CA GLN A 294 -38.02 59.14 -82.41
C GLN A 294 -37.77 59.09 -83.92
N LYS A 295 -37.49 57.90 -84.47
CA LYS A 295 -37.33 57.71 -85.93
C LYS A 295 -38.60 58.03 -86.72
N GLU A 296 -39.77 57.80 -86.14
CA GLU A 296 -41.06 58.15 -86.75
C GLU A 296 -41.30 59.67 -86.76
N ARG A 297 -40.77 60.42 -85.79
CA ARG A 297 -40.85 61.88 -85.75
C ARG A 297 -39.87 62.59 -86.68
N GLU A 298 -38.76 61.96 -87.05
CA GLU A 298 -37.78 62.50 -88.00
C GLU A 298 -38.13 62.25 -89.48
N ARG A 299 -39.20 61.51 -89.75
CA ARG A 299 -39.66 61.13 -91.10
C ARG A 299 -40.85 61.98 -91.54
#